data_AF-A0A7X3RKD6-F1
#
_entry.id   AF-A0A7X3RKD6-F1
#
_cell.length_a   1.000
_cell.length_b   1.000
_cell.length_c   1.000
_cell.angle_alpha   90.00
_cell.angle_beta   90.00
_cell.angle_gamma   90.00
#
_symmetry.space_group_name_H-M   'P 1'
#
loop_
_entity.id
_entity.type
_entity.pdbx_description
1 polymer ?
#
loop_
_entity_poly.entity_id
_entity_poly.type
_entity_poly.pdbx_seq_one_letter_code
_entity_poly.pdbx_strand_id
1 'polypeptide(L)'
;MMCENIADGGAAQVVDLRSDFVARPTPAMVEAMLRAARQPCGFGLREDTIVADLENRAAEVIGKDDALFVPTCTMANQIALHIHCRPGELFVTEAYAHVVTSESAATAALEREGVLVLPFGDDVRLVTHHEITENAVEITLKAFHSVLSGASHGP
;
A
#
# COMPACT_ATOMS: atom_id res chain seq x y z
N MET A 1 -3.90 -10.87 -28.41
CA MET A 1 -4.36 -9.62 -29.05
C MET A 1 -3.12 -8.75 -29.27
N MET A 2 -2.42 -8.98 -30.38
CA MET A 2 -1.23 -8.22 -30.75
C MET A 2 -1.67 -7.12 -31.70
N CYS A 3 -1.44 -5.86 -31.35
CA CYS A 3 -1.56 -4.76 -32.29
C CYS A 3 -0.18 -4.51 -32.88
N GLU A 4 -0.01 -4.91 -34.14
CA GLU A 4 1.11 -4.49 -34.99
C GLU A 4 0.99 -2.99 -35.26
N ASN A 5 2.11 -2.27 -35.12
CA ASN A 5 2.19 -0.84 -35.42
C ASN A 5 2.49 -0.65 -36.91
N ILE A 6 1.52 -0.08 -37.63
CA ILE A 6 1.67 0.47 -38.97
C ILE A 6 2.66 1.64 -38.91
N ALA A 7 3.70 1.56 -39.73
CA ALA A 7 4.64 2.65 -39.95
C ALA A 7 4.03 3.74 -40.85
N ASP A 8 4.32 4.98 -40.47
CA ASP A 8 4.40 6.19 -41.30
C ASP A 8 3.15 6.69 -42.06
N GLY A 9 2.77 7.94 -41.78
CA GLY A 9 1.82 8.73 -42.58
C GLY A 9 0.39 8.86 -42.02
N GLY A 10 0.15 9.91 -41.23
CA GLY A 10 -1.19 10.50 -41.09
C GLY A 10 -2.22 9.80 -40.18
N ALA A 11 -1.80 9.05 -39.15
CA ALA A 11 -2.73 8.43 -38.20
C ALA A 11 -3.15 9.43 -37.09
N ALA A 12 -4.46 9.54 -36.84
CA ALA A 12 -4.99 10.26 -35.69
C ALA A 12 -4.29 9.78 -34.40
N GLN A 13 -3.63 10.70 -33.70
CA GLN A 13 -2.94 10.40 -32.45
C GLN A 13 -3.98 9.87 -31.45
N VAL A 14 -3.95 8.56 -31.18
CA VAL A 14 -4.88 7.95 -30.23
C VAL A 14 -4.53 8.49 -28.85
N VAL A 15 -5.41 9.31 -28.29
CA VAL A 15 -5.28 9.82 -26.93
C VAL A 15 -5.83 8.76 -25.98
N ASP A 16 -4.94 8.07 -25.28
CA ASP A 16 -5.29 7.04 -24.28
C ASP A 16 -5.38 7.66 -22.88
N LEU A 17 -6.61 7.83 -22.36
CA LEU A 17 -6.89 8.43 -21.06
C LEU A 17 -7.26 7.42 -19.97
N ARG A 18 -6.99 6.12 -20.19
CA ARG A 18 -7.38 5.07 -19.24
C ARG A 18 -6.58 5.13 -17.94
N SER A 19 -5.29 5.46 -18.03
CA SER A 19 -4.38 5.63 -16.88
C SER A 19 -3.06 6.22 -17.37
N ASP A 20 -2.38 6.97 -16.51
CA ASP A 20 -0.98 7.36 -16.66
C ASP A 20 0.01 6.18 -16.74
N PHE A 21 -0.38 4.99 -16.27
CA PHE A 21 0.42 3.77 -16.38
C PHE A 21 0.73 3.36 -17.83
N VAL A 22 -0.05 3.82 -18.81
CA VAL A 22 0.21 3.55 -20.24
C VAL A 22 1.31 4.46 -20.83
N ALA A 23 1.83 5.40 -20.05
CA ALA A 23 2.89 6.31 -20.47
C ALA A 23 4.14 5.53 -20.91
N ARG A 24 4.73 5.98 -22.02
CA ARG A 24 5.95 5.39 -22.59
C ARG A 24 7.18 6.23 -22.22
N PRO A 25 8.36 5.62 -22.05
CA PRO A 25 9.58 6.37 -21.79
C PRO A 25 9.88 7.33 -22.94
N THR A 26 10.35 8.53 -22.61
CA THR A 26 10.80 9.50 -23.62
C THR A 26 12.12 9.05 -24.25
N PRO A 27 12.52 9.57 -25.43
CA PRO A 27 13.80 9.24 -26.04
C PRO A 27 15.01 9.49 -25.10
N ALA A 28 14.95 10.56 -24.29
CA ALA A 28 15.99 10.85 -23.29
C ALA A 28 16.05 9.79 -22.18
N MET A 29 14.89 9.30 -21.71
CA MET A 29 14.84 8.19 -20.75
C MET A 29 15.42 6.91 -21.33
N VAL A 30 15.09 6.59 -22.58
CA VAL A 30 15.62 5.40 -23.26
C VAL A 30 17.15 5.47 -23.37
N GLU A 31 17.71 6.62 -23.75
CA GLU A 31 19.17 6.81 -23.80
C GLU A 31 19.81 6.69 -22.41
N ALA A 32 19.18 7.23 -21.37
CA ALA A 32 19.66 7.08 -19.99
C ALA A 32 19.68 5.60 -19.55
N MET A 33 18.63 4.83 -19.87
CA MET A 33 18.57 3.39 -19.60
C MET A 33 19.67 2.61 -20.35
N LEU A 34 19.91 2.94 -21.63
CA LEU A 34 20.98 2.31 -22.41
C LEU A 34 22.37 2.61 -21.85
N ARG A 35 22.59 3.85 -21.39
CA ARG A 35 23.84 4.23 -20.73
C ARG A 35 24.02 3.47 -19.41
N ALA A 36 22.96 3.39 -18.60
CA ALA A 36 22.96 2.65 -17.35
C ALA A 36 23.31 1.16 -17.56
N ALA A 37 22.66 0.51 -18.53
CA ALA A 37 22.87 -0.91 -18.83
C ALA A 37 24.29 -1.27 -19.32
N ARG A 38 25.10 -0.27 -19.73
CA ARG A 38 26.51 -0.48 -20.14
C ARG A 38 27.49 -0.38 -18.97
N GLN A 39 27.05 0.06 -17.80
CA GLN A 39 27.89 0.13 -16.61
C GLN A 39 27.89 -1.24 -15.90
N PRO A 40 28.99 -1.62 -15.23
CA PRO A 40 29.02 -2.82 -14.40
C PRO A 40 27.95 -2.72 -13.30
N CYS A 41 27.11 -3.74 -13.16
CA CYS A 41 26.22 -3.88 -12.01
C CYS A 41 26.91 -4.64 -10.88
N GLY A 42 26.54 -4.31 -9.63
CA GLY A 42 26.94 -5.08 -8.46
C GLY A 42 26.25 -6.45 -8.43
N PHE A 43 26.84 -7.42 -7.73
CA PHE A 43 26.25 -8.76 -7.57
C PHE A 43 25.58 -8.94 -6.21
N GLY A 44 26.10 -8.24 -5.19
CA GLY A 44 25.58 -8.29 -3.82
C GLY A 44 24.38 -7.39 -3.58
N LEU A 45 23.89 -7.44 -2.34
CA LEU A 45 22.75 -6.65 -1.89
C LEU A 45 23.12 -5.16 -1.88
N ARG A 46 22.34 -4.35 -2.62
CA ARG A 46 22.53 -2.90 -2.75
C ARG A 46 23.94 -2.48 -3.22
N GLU A 47 24.58 -3.31 -4.06
CA GLU A 47 25.89 -2.98 -4.66
C GLU A 47 25.78 -2.29 -6.03
N ASP A 48 24.58 -2.25 -6.63
CA ASP A 48 24.37 -1.54 -7.88
C ASP A 48 24.41 -0.02 -7.65
N THR A 49 25.43 0.63 -8.19
CA THR A 49 25.67 2.07 -8.00
C THR A 49 24.57 2.94 -8.61
N ILE A 50 23.94 2.49 -9.70
CA ILE A 50 22.88 3.26 -10.36
C ILE A 50 21.61 3.24 -9.50
N VAL A 51 21.30 2.08 -8.92
CA VAL A 51 20.19 1.96 -7.97
C VAL A 51 20.49 2.76 -6.71
N ALA A 52 21.71 2.70 -6.17
CA ALA A 52 22.10 3.47 -5.00
C ALA A 52 21.98 4.98 -5.22
N ASP A 53 22.41 5.49 -6.38
CA ASP A 53 22.25 6.91 -6.74
C ASP A 53 20.77 7.33 -6.80
N LEU A 54 19.90 6.48 -7.34
CA LEU A 54 18.45 6.72 -7.36
C LEU A 54 17.86 6.74 -5.95
N GLU A 55 18.22 5.78 -5.11
CA GLU A 55 17.77 5.67 -3.72
C GLU A 55 18.23 6.88 -2.89
N ASN A 56 19.51 7.24 -2.97
CA ASN A 56 20.06 8.41 -2.29
C ASN A 56 19.33 9.68 -2.72
N ARG A 57 19.10 9.85 -4.03
CA ARG A 57 18.37 11.00 -4.56
C ARG A 57 16.92 11.02 -4.08
N ALA A 58 16.25 9.86 -4.04
CA ALA A 58 14.89 9.77 -3.55
C ALA A 58 14.82 10.17 -2.06
N ALA A 59 15.71 9.63 -1.23
CA ALA A 59 15.82 9.93 0.20
C ALA A 59 16.04 11.44 0.46
N GLU A 60 16.94 12.08 -0.30
CA GLU A 60 17.16 13.53 -0.26
C GLU A 60 15.89 14.33 -0.57
N VAL A 61 15.16 13.95 -1.63
CA VAL A 61 13.97 14.68 -2.09
C VAL A 61 12.84 14.63 -1.06
N ILE A 62 12.68 13.50 -0.37
CA ILE A 62 11.62 13.31 0.64
C ILE A 62 12.07 13.65 2.07
N GLY A 63 13.34 13.99 2.27
CA GLY A 63 13.91 14.29 3.59
C GLY A 63 13.92 13.09 4.54
N LYS A 64 14.32 11.91 4.04
CA LYS A 64 14.45 10.67 4.82
C LYS A 64 15.90 10.20 4.84
N ASP A 65 16.23 9.37 5.82
CA ASP A 65 17.60 8.86 5.99
C ASP A 65 17.99 7.83 4.93
N ASP A 66 17.02 7.10 4.36
CA ASP A 66 17.24 6.07 3.34
C ASP A 66 15.99 5.89 2.46
N ALA A 67 16.17 5.26 1.29
CA ALA A 67 15.11 4.85 0.39
C ALA A 67 15.45 3.50 -0.26
N LEU A 68 14.41 2.78 -0.69
CA LEU A 68 14.56 1.48 -1.34
C LEU A 68 13.81 1.46 -2.66
N PHE A 69 14.52 1.15 -3.75
CA PHE A 69 13.91 0.94 -5.04
C PHE A 69 13.24 -0.43 -5.11
N VAL A 70 11.98 -0.46 -5.55
CA VAL A 70 11.21 -1.69 -5.69
C VAL A 70 10.45 -1.73 -7.02
N PRO A 71 10.36 -2.90 -7.68
CA PRO A 71 9.65 -3.09 -8.95
C PRO A 71 8.23 -2.53 -9.07
N THR A 72 7.44 -2.50 -7.99
CA THR A 72 6.04 -2.04 -8.03
C THR A 72 5.65 -1.28 -6.77
N CYS A 73 4.69 -0.35 -6.90
CA CYS A 73 4.11 0.35 -5.76
C CYS A 73 3.42 -0.60 -4.79
N THR A 74 2.78 -1.67 -5.29
CA THR A 74 2.22 -2.73 -4.45
C THR A 74 3.31 -3.35 -3.56
N MET A 75 4.47 -3.70 -4.12
CA MET A 75 5.55 -4.26 -3.31
C MET A 75 6.08 -3.25 -2.28
N ALA A 76 6.17 -1.97 -2.64
CA ALA A 76 6.53 -0.91 -1.68
C ALA A 76 5.59 -0.88 -0.48
N ASN A 77 4.28 -0.88 -0.73
CA ASN A 77 3.25 -0.85 0.30
C ASN A 77 3.25 -2.13 1.14
N GLN A 78 3.38 -3.31 0.52
CA GLN A 78 3.46 -4.57 1.26
C GLN A 78 4.68 -4.62 2.18
N ILE A 79 5.85 -4.19 1.70
CA ILE A 79 7.06 -4.09 2.54
C ILE A 79 6.82 -3.14 3.70
N ALA A 80 6.26 -1.95 3.44
CA ALA A 80 5.95 -0.98 4.50
C ALA A 80 4.99 -1.57 5.55
N LEU A 81 3.92 -2.24 5.12
CA LEU A 81 2.95 -2.89 6.00
C LEU A 81 3.59 -3.96 6.88
N HIS A 82 4.41 -4.86 6.31
CA HIS A 82 5.08 -5.91 7.11
C HIS A 82 6.19 -5.37 8.02
N ILE A 83 6.78 -4.21 7.72
CA ILE A 83 7.72 -3.53 8.61
C ILE A 83 6.98 -2.86 9.78
N HIS A 84 5.83 -2.25 9.50
CA HIS A 84 5.11 -1.41 10.46
C HIS A 84 3.98 -2.10 11.22
N CYS A 85 3.56 -3.29 10.80
CA CYS A 85 2.48 -4.04 11.45
C CYS A 85 2.98 -5.42 11.90
N ARG A 86 2.74 -5.74 13.16
CA ARG A 86 3.07 -7.02 13.79
C ARG A 86 1.82 -7.73 14.32
N PRO A 87 1.85 -9.06 14.50
CA PRO A 87 0.75 -9.79 15.13
C PRO A 87 0.35 -9.16 16.47
N GLY A 88 -0.94 -8.86 16.65
CA GLY A 88 -1.49 -8.18 17.82
C GLY A 88 -1.58 -6.65 17.72
N GLU A 89 -1.07 -6.04 16.64
CA GLU A 89 -1.19 -4.60 16.38
C GLU A 89 -2.43 -4.26 15.55
N LEU A 90 -2.73 -2.97 15.46
CA LEU A 90 -3.85 -2.40 14.74
C LEU A 90 -3.36 -1.65 13.50
N PHE A 91 -3.88 -2.01 12.33
CA PHE A 91 -3.72 -1.27 11.08
C PHE A 91 -5.03 -0.55 10.73
N VAL A 92 -4.99 0.79 10.74
CA VAL A 92 -6.12 1.64 10.37
C VAL A 92 -5.88 2.22 8.98
N THR A 93 -6.86 2.09 8.09
CA THR A 93 -6.76 2.54 6.70
C THR A 93 -8.07 3.10 6.21
N GLU A 94 -8.03 3.97 5.22
CA GLU A 94 -9.23 4.37 4.49
C GLU A 94 -9.76 3.16 3.68
N ALA A 95 -11.07 3.01 3.59
CA ALA A 95 -11.76 1.83 3.06
C ALA A 95 -11.54 1.64 1.56
N TYR A 96 -11.35 2.74 0.83
CA TYR A 96 -11.05 2.77 -0.60
C TYR A 96 -9.57 2.97 -0.91
N ALA A 97 -8.69 2.87 0.09
CA ALA A 97 -7.26 2.99 -0.12
C ALA A 97 -6.76 1.84 -1.02
N HIS A 98 -5.77 2.14 -1.87
CA HIS A 98 -5.23 1.18 -2.85
C HIS A 98 -4.79 -0.14 -2.21
N VAL A 99 -4.19 -0.09 -1.01
CA VAL A 99 -3.78 -1.25 -0.22
C VAL A 99 -4.94 -2.18 0.16
N VAL A 100 -6.17 -1.64 0.25
CA VAL A 100 -7.38 -2.41 0.54
C VAL A 100 -7.98 -2.98 -0.74
N THR A 101 -8.12 -2.15 -1.78
CA THR A 101 -8.94 -2.48 -2.96
C THR A 101 -8.17 -3.13 -4.10
N SER A 102 -6.85 -2.94 -4.18
CA SER A 102 -6.09 -3.14 -5.43
C SER A 102 -4.74 -3.83 -5.26
N GLU A 103 -4.45 -4.39 -4.07
CA GLU A 103 -3.18 -5.04 -3.76
C GLU A 103 -3.35 -6.50 -3.28
N SER A 104 -4.05 -7.31 -4.08
CA SER A 104 -4.09 -8.77 -3.89
C SER A 104 -4.52 -9.24 -2.50
N ALA A 105 -5.51 -8.57 -1.90
CA ALA A 105 -6.02 -8.86 -0.56
C ALA A 105 -4.98 -8.74 0.57
N ALA A 106 -4.10 -7.74 0.47
CA ALA A 106 -3.10 -7.40 1.48
C ALA A 106 -3.65 -7.35 2.92
N THR A 107 -4.81 -6.72 3.11
CA THR A 107 -5.47 -6.62 4.42
C THR A 107 -5.84 -7.99 4.98
N ALA A 108 -6.37 -8.88 4.15
CA ALA A 108 -6.70 -10.25 4.57
C ALA A 108 -5.45 -11.07 4.92
N ALA A 109 -4.31 -10.83 4.27
CA ALA A 109 -3.05 -11.46 4.62
C ALA A 109 -2.57 -11.01 6.01
N LEU A 110 -2.60 -9.70 6.29
CA LEU A 110 -2.27 -9.14 7.61
C LEU A 110 -3.21 -9.68 8.71
N GLU A 111 -4.51 -9.77 8.43
CA GLU A 111 -5.48 -10.37 9.37
C GLU A 111 -5.14 -11.82 9.71
N ARG A 112 -4.71 -12.61 8.71
CA ARG A 112 -4.26 -14.00 8.93
C ARG A 112 -2.99 -14.08 9.75
N GLU A 113 -2.13 -13.07 9.67
CA GLU A 113 -0.93 -12.94 10.50
C GLU A 113 -1.25 -12.42 11.92
N GLY A 114 -2.51 -12.08 12.20
CA GLY A 114 -2.97 -11.66 13.52
C GLY A 114 -2.94 -10.14 13.74
N VAL A 115 -2.84 -9.35 12.68
CA VAL A 115 -3.02 -7.88 12.72
C VAL A 115 -4.51 -7.57 12.64
N LEU A 116 -5.03 -6.71 13.52
CA LEU A 116 -6.40 -6.22 13.39
C LEU A 116 -6.44 -5.13 12.30
N VAL A 117 -7.23 -5.31 11.25
CA VAL A 117 -7.39 -4.30 10.20
C VAL A 117 -8.74 -3.59 10.33
N LEU A 118 -8.73 -2.26 10.42
CA LEU A 118 -9.94 -1.44 10.52
C LEU A 118 -10.02 -0.42 9.39
N PRO A 119 -10.71 -0.75 8.28
CA PRO A 119 -11.00 0.23 7.23
C PRO A 119 -12.06 1.25 7.67
N PHE A 120 -11.90 2.52 7.30
CA PHE A 120 -12.86 3.60 7.58
C PHE A 120 -13.25 4.41 6.32
N GLY A 121 -14.44 5.00 6.27
CA GLY A 121 -14.90 5.68 5.04
C GLY A 121 -15.99 6.73 5.18
N ASP A 122 -16.86 6.66 6.20
CA ASP A 122 -17.92 7.68 6.38
C ASP A 122 -17.79 8.49 7.69
N ASP A 123 -17.36 7.88 8.81
CA ASP A 123 -17.01 8.57 10.07
C ASP A 123 -16.18 7.65 10.98
N VAL A 124 -15.19 8.18 11.70
CA VAL A 124 -14.40 7.43 12.70
C VAL A 124 -14.62 8.00 14.09
N ARG A 125 -15.17 7.17 14.99
CA ARG A 125 -15.06 7.40 16.43
C ARG A 125 -13.98 6.50 17.00
N LEU A 126 -12.77 7.03 17.17
CA LEU A 126 -11.69 6.33 17.87
C LEU A 126 -12.02 6.35 19.37
N VAL A 127 -12.12 5.17 20.00
CA VAL A 127 -12.29 5.04 21.45
C VAL A 127 -11.02 4.40 22.00
N THR A 128 -10.26 5.15 22.79
CA THR A 128 -9.08 4.62 23.48
C THR A 128 -9.47 3.94 24.79
N HIS A 129 -8.61 3.07 25.33
CA HIS A 129 -8.85 2.45 26.64
C HIS A 129 -8.96 3.47 27.79
N HIS A 130 -8.48 4.71 27.59
CA HIS A 130 -8.65 5.82 28.53
C HIS A 130 -10.04 6.46 28.48
N GLU A 131 -10.81 6.24 27.42
CA GLU A 131 -12.17 6.77 27.25
C GLU A 131 -13.24 5.77 27.68
N ILE A 132 -12.83 4.55 28.05
CA ILE A 132 -13.70 3.52 28.59
C ILE A 132 -13.91 3.79 30.10
N THR A 133 -15.11 4.27 30.45
CA THR A 133 -15.48 4.47 31.86
C THR A 133 -15.85 3.14 32.53
N GLU A 134 -15.67 3.02 33.85
CA GLU A 134 -16.13 1.85 34.62
C GLU A 134 -17.62 1.56 34.41
N ASN A 135 -18.43 2.61 34.28
CA ASN A 135 -19.85 2.48 33.97
C ASN A 135 -20.10 1.83 32.59
N ALA A 136 -19.30 2.17 31.58
CA ALA A 136 -19.39 1.52 30.27
C ALA A 136 -19.04 0.03 30.36
N VAL A 137 -18.02 -0.33 31.14
CA VAL A 137 -17.66 -1.74 31.39
C VAL A 137 -18.79 -2.48 32.09
N GLU A 138 -19.39 -1.90 33.14
CA GLU A 138 -20.53 -2.51 33.83
C GLU A 138 -21.74 -2.74 32.92
N ILE A 139 -22.09 -1.75 32.09
CA ILE A 139 -23.19 -1.85 31.13
C ILE A 139 -22.93 -2.98 30.14
N THR A 140 -21.71 -3.06 29.59
CA THR A 140 -21.33 -4.12 28.66
C THR A 140 -21.37 -5.50 29.32
N LEU A 141 -20.87 -5.63 30.55
CA LEU A 141 -20.91 -6.90 31.30
C LEU A 141 -22.35 -7.34 31.60
N LYS A 142 -23.23 -6.42 31.99
CA LYS A 142 -24.67 -6.69 32.20
C LYS A 142 -25.34 -7.15 30.90
N ALA A 143 -25.05 -6.49 29.78
CA ALA A 143 -25.58 -6.87 28.46
C ALA A 143 -25.09 -8.27 28.05
N PHE A 144 -23.80 -8.56 28.20
CA PHE A 144 -23.22 -9.89 27.92
C PHE A 144 -23.86 -10.98 28.79
N HIS A 145 -23.99 -10.73 30.10
CA HIS A 145 -24.63 -11.67 31.01
C HIS A 145 -26.07 -11.95 30.58
N SER A 146 -26.83 -10.92 30.20
CA SER A 146 -28.22 -11.07 29.74
C SER A 146 -28.34 -11.93 28.48
N VAL A 147 -27.43 -11.76 27.51
CA VAL A 147 -27.39 -12.55 26.27
C VAL A 147 -27.02 -14.01 26.58
N LEU A 148 -25.99 -14.21 27.39
CA LEU A 148 -25.52 -15.55 27.76
C LEU A 148 -26.49 -16.31 28.66
N SER A 149 -27.27 -15.60 29.48
CA SER A 149 -28.30 -16.20 30.34
C SER A 149 -29.63 -16.41 29.62
N GLY A 150 -29.74 -16.07 28.33
CA GLY A 150 -30.96 -16.27 27.53
C GLY A 150 -32.15 -15.40 27.95
N ALA A 151 -31.92 -14.32 28.70
CA ALA A 151 -32.98 -13.44 29.17
C ALA A 151 -33.31 -12.42 28.05
N SER A 152 -34.18 -12.81 27.12
CA SER A 152 -34.75 -11.89 26.13
C SER A 152 -35.69 -10.91 26.85
N HIS A 153 -35.25 -9.67 27.05
CA HIS A 153 -36.15 -8.59 27.34
C HIS A 153 -36.75 -8.11 26.01
N GLY A 154 -38.04 -8.39 25.82
CA GLY A 154 -38.88 -7.67 24.86
C GLY A 154 -40.10 -7.11 25.59
N PRO A 155 -40.86 -6.19 24.96
CA PRO A 155 -40.62 -5.53 23.66
C PRO A 155 -39.87 -4.20 23.77
#